data_AF-A0A2N2E1Y9-F1
#
_entry.id   AF-A0A2N2E1Y9-F1
#
_cell.length_a   1.000
_cell.length_b   1.000
_cell.length_c   1.000
_cell.angle_alpha   90.00
_cell.angle_beta   90.00
_cell.angle_gamma   90.00
#
_symmetry.space_group_name_H-M   'P 1'
#
loop_
_entity.id
_entity.type
_entity.pdbx_description
1 polymer ?
#
loop_
_entity_poly.entity_id
_entity_poly.type
_entity_poly.pdbx_seq_one_letter_code
_entity_poly.pdbx_strand_id
1 'polypeptide(L)'
;METKVLHKLLNDYDPDLPIESIDDDMLIISPNEYLTLSAAEANELLELNGSGIHWHMETEEMAGFIIDILEGNSIIIEIRSIFVKVIPSKYKIYSKEKYEKIKHRYIGKKRVRIYSGNSIIQRAD
;
A
#
# COMPACT_ATOMS: atom_id res chain seq x y z
N MET A 1 21.22 2.23 -8.52
CA MET A 1 20.31 2.06 -9.66
C MET A 1 19.26 3.18 -9.51
N GLU A 2 18.40 3.47 -10.48
CA GLU A 2 17.56 4.70 -10.44
C GLU A 2 16.07 4.33 -10.36
N THR A 3 15.26 5.10 -9.64
CA THR A 3 13.78 5.00 -9.53
C THR A 3 13.09 4.80 -10.87
N LYS A 4 13.73 5.25 -11.95
CA LYS A 4 13.37 5.00 -13.35
C LYS A 4 13.22 3.51 -13.69
N VAL A 5 13.99 2.61 -13.07
CA VAL A 5 13.88 1.16 -13.23
C VAL A 5 12.58 0.66 -12.61
N LEU A 6 12.29 1.04 -11.35
CA LEU A 6 11.02 0.69 -10.71
C LEU A 6 9.82 1.23 -11.49
N HIS A 7 9.89 2.50 -11.90
CA HIS A 7 8.85 3.13 -12.72
C HIS A 7 8.66 2.37 -14.04
N LYS A 8 9.76 2.00 -14.71
CA LYS A 8 9.70 1.20 -15.93
C LYS A 8 9.05 -0.17 -15.69
N LEU A 9 9.44 -0.90 -14.65
CA LEU A 9 8.85 -2.21 -14.32
C LEU A 9 7.34 -2.12 -14.10
N LEU A 10 6.89 -1.09 -13.35
CA LEU A 10 5.47 -0.87 -13.11
C LEU A 10 4.73 -0.43 -14.39
N ASN A 11 5.34 0.42 -15.21
CA ASN A 11 4.77 0.88 -16.49
C ASN A 11 4.73 -0.25 -17.54
N ASP A 12 5.71 -1.16 -17.54
CA ASP A 12 5.72 -2.34 -18.40
C ASP A 12 4.63 -3.35 -17.98
N TYR A 13 4.26 -3.37 -16.70
CA TYR A 13 3.14 -4.16 -16.18
C TYR A 13 1.78 -3.54 -16.57
N ASP A 14 1.57 -2.27 -16.24
CA ASP A 14 0.36 -1.53 -16.59
C ASP A 14 0.70 -0.03 -16.76
N PRO A 15 0.63 0.51 -17.99
CA PRO A 15 0.99 1.90 -18.27
C PRO A 15 -0.04 2.90 -17.74
N ASP A 16 -1.24 2.45 -17.38
CA ASP A 16 -2.33 3.31 -16.90
C ASP A 16 -2.38 3.36 -15.35
N LEU A 17 -1.37 2.83 -14.66
CA LEU A 17 -1.29 2.88 -13.21
C LEU A 17 -1.30 4.32 -12.69
N PRO A 18 -1.95 4.59 -11.54
CA PRO A 18 -2.00 5.90 -10.92
C PRO A 18 -0.68 6.22 -10.19
N ILE A 19 0.40 6.34 -10.97
CA ILE A 19 1.76 6.62 -10.49
C ILE A 19 2.06 8.10 -10.71
N GLU A 20 2.36 8.80 -9.63
CA GLU A 20 2.90 10.15 -9.66
C GLU A 20 4.38 10.10 -9.28
N SER A 21 5.26 10.59 -10.17
CA SER A 21 6.66 10.85 -9.85
C SER A 21 6.76 12.26 -9.31
N ILE A 22 7.17 12.39 -8.03
CA ILE A 22 7.31 13.69 -7.37
C ILE A 22 8.71 14.28 -7.65
N ASP A 23 9.71 13.41 -7.74
CA ASP A 23 11.10 13.70 -8.10
C ASP A 23 11.74 12.46 -8.76
N ASP A 24 13.04 12.54 -9.07
CA ASP A 24 13.81 11.42 -9.63
C ASP A 24 13.97 10.23 -8.65
N ASP A 25 13.58 10.38 -7.38
CA ASP A 25 13.92 9.45 -6.28
C ASP A 25 12.70 8.78 -5.62
N MET A 26 11.47 9.24 -5.90
CA MET A 26 10.25 8.76 -5.26
C MET A 26 9.06 8.65 -6.21
N LEU A 27 8.39 7.49 -6.14
CA LEU A 27 7.11 7.21 -6.76
C LEU A 27 6.00 7.18 -5.71
N ILE A 28 4.88 7.81 -6.02
CA ILE A 28 3.64 7.75 -5.27
C ILE A 28 2.61 6.98 -6.07
N ILE A 29 2.03 5.93 -5.49
CA ILE A 29 0.94 5.17 -6.08
C ILE A 29 -0.30 5.32 -5.20
N SER A 30 -1.43 5.71 -5.79
CA SER A 30 -2.68 5.89 -5.07
C SER A 30 -3.78 4.95 -5.59
N PRO A 31 -3.84 3.69 -5.13
CA PRO A 31 -4.84 2.72 -5.60
C PRO A 31 -6.29 3.19 -5.36
N ASN A 32 -6.51 3.97 -4.29
CA ASN A 32 -7.81 4.53 -3.95
C ASN A 32 -7.66 5.78 -3.08
N GLU A 33 -8.77 6.46 -2.77
CA GLU A 33 -8.81 7.73 -2.02
C GLU A 33 -8.21 7.70 -0.60
N TYR A 34 -7.96 6.52 -0.01
CA TYR A 34 -7.44 6.41 1.36
C TYR A 34 -6.12 5.65 1.47
N LEU A 35 -5.63 5.06 0.38
CA LEU A 35 -4.38 4.31 0.36
C LEU A 35 -3.41 4.97 -0.60
N THR A 36 -2.23 5.25 -0.09
CA THR A 36 -1.08 5.77 -0.82
C THR A 36 0.11 4.90 -0.48
N LEU A 37 0.79 4.41 -1.51
CA LEU A 37 2.07 3.73 -1.44
C LEU A 37 3.14 4.76 -1.81
N SER A 38 4.16 4.89 -0.97
CA SER A 38 5.33 5.70 -1.28
C SER A 38 6.51 4.77 -1.46
N ALA A 39 7.12 4.78 -2.64
CA ALA A 39 8.23 3.92 -2.99
C ALA A 39 9.43 4.78 -3.38
N ALA A 40 10.54 4.65 -2.66
CA ALA A 40 11.78 5.38 -2.94
C ALA A 40 12.94 4.39 -3.09
N GLU A 41 13.59 4.39 -4.25
CA GLU A 41 14.61 3.40 -4.58
C GLU A 41 15.98 3.75 -3.97
N ALA A 42 16.26 5.04 -3.72
CA ALA A 42 17.46 5.47 -3.01
C ALA A 42 17.61 4.87 -1.60
N ASN A 43 16.54 4.26 -1.05
CA ASN A 43 16.54 3.54 0.23
C ASN A 43 15.77 2.21 0.20
N GLU A 44 15.46 1.64 -0.99
CA GLU A 44 14.67 0.40 -1.10
C GLU A 44 13.36 0.45 -0.29
N LEU A 45 12.78 1.64 -0.12
CA LEU A 45 11.81 1.93 0.92
C LEU A 45 10.39 1.94 0.34
N LEU A 46 9.51 1.08 0.83
CA LEU A 46 8.07 1.12 0.59
C LEU A 46 7.32 1.50 1.87
N GLU A 47 6.39 2.44 1.80
CA GLU A 47 5.59 2.91 2.92
C GLU A 47 4.10 3.05 2.57
N LEU A 48 3.22 2.85 3.57
CA LEU A 48 1.79 3.12 3.46
C LEU A 48 1.42 4.44 4.17
N ASN A 49 0.77 5.36 3.47
CA ASN A 49 0.20 6.60 4.01
C ASN A 49 1.12 7.41 4.95
N GLY A 50 2.45 7.39 4.77
CA GLY A 50 3.36 8.07 5.71
C GLY A 50 3.30 7.53 7.14
N SER A 51 2.98 6.24 7.33
CA SER A 51 2.76 5.64 8.65
C SER A 51 4.00 5.55 9.56
N GLY A 52 5.19 5.82 9.02
CA GLY A 52 6.50 5.55 9.62
C GLY A 52 6.92 4.08 9.56
N ILE A 53 5.99 3.16 9.20
CA ILE A 53 6.31 1.75 8.94
C ILE A 53 6.68 1.65 7.47
N HIS A 54 7.89 1.17 7.23
CA HIS A 54 8.39 0.96 5.89
C HIS A 54 9.09 -0.40 5.76
N TRP A 55 9.12 -0.91 4.53
CA TRP A 55 9.83 -2.12 4.18
C TRP A 55 11.04 -1.76 3.32
N HIS A 56 12.14 -2.48 3.54
CA HIS A 56 13.34 -2.45 2.71
C HIS A 56 13.26 -3.66 1.78
N MET A 57 13.16 -3.43 0.47
CA MET A 57 12.95 -4.45 -0.55
C MET A 57 13.75 -4.10 -1.80
N GLU A 58 14.36 -5.13 -2.42
CA GLU A 58 14.98 -4.95 -3.73
C GLU A 58 13.95 -4.47 -4.77
N THR A 59 14.41 -3.77 -5.81
CA THR A 59 13.52 -3.12 -6.79
C THR A 59 12.51 -4.07 -7.44
N GLU A 60 12.94 -5.28 -7.83
CA GLU A 60 12.04 -6.27 -8.44
C GLU A 60 11.01 -6.82 -7.43
N GLU A 61 11.43 -7.08 -6.19
CA GLU A 61 10.54 -7.53 -5.11
C GLU A 61 9.50 -6.45 -4.78
N MET A 62 9.92 -5.18 -4.72
CA MET A 62 9.05 -4.05 -4.48
C MET A 62 8.03 -3.89 -5.60
N ALA A 63 8.45 -3.99 -6.87
CA ALA A 63 7.56 -3.93 -8.02
C ALA A 63 6.50 -5.05 -7.94
N GLY A 64 6.93 -6.29 -7.70
CA GLY A 64 6.04 -7.43 -7.55
C GLY A 64 5.05 -7.26 -6.39
N PHE A 65 5.50 -6.73 -5.25
CA PHE A 65 4.65 -6.51 -4.10
C PHE A 65 3.61 -5.37 -4.32
N ILE A 66 4.01 -4.29 -5.01
CA ILE A 66 3.08 -3.22 -5.42
C ILE A 66 2.02 -3.79 -6.37
N ILE A 67 2.42 -4.62 -7.34
CA ILE A 67 1.50 -5.30 -8.26
C ILE A 67 0.50 -6.18 -7.49
N ASP A 68 0.98 -7.00 -6.55
CA ASP A 68 0.12 -7.84 -5.71
C ASP A 68 -0.91 -7.03 -4.90
N ILE A 69 -0.52 -5.84 -4.42
CA ILE A 69 -1.44 -4.92 -3.76
C ILE A 69 -2.49 -4.44 -4.75
N LEU A 70 -2.09 -3.97 -5.93
CA LEU A 70 -2.96 -3.39 -6.96
C LEU A 70 -3.97 -4.40 -7.53
N GLU A 71 -3.57 -5.65 -7.73
CA GLU A 71 -4.44 -6.74 -8.15
C GLU A 71 -5.41 -7.19 -7.04
N GLY A 72 -5.20 -6.75 -5.81
CA GLY A 72 -5.97 -7.19 -4.65
C GLY A 72 -5.66 -8.62 -4.23
N ASN A 73 -4.48 -9.14 -4.59
CA ASN A 73 -3.92 -10.38 -4.04
C ASN A 73 -3.53 -10.18 -2.57
N SER A 74 -3.19 -8.94 -2.21
CA SER A 74 -2.96 -8.48 -0.85
C SER A 74 -4.13 -7.67 -0.30
N ILE A 75 -4.50 -7.96 0.95
CA ILE A 75 -5.49 -7.20 1.74
C ILE A 75 -4.76 -6.38 2.79
N ILE A 76 -4.95 -5.07 2.73
CA ILE A 76 -4.36 -4.12 3.68
C ILE A 76 -5.44 -3.71 4.68
N ILE A 77 -5.11 -3.83 5.96
CA ILE A 77 -5.97 -3.47 7.09
C ILE A 77 -5.30 -2.32 7.83
N GLU A 78 -5.96 -1.16 7.84
CA GLU A 78 -5.57 -0.01 8.64
C GLU A 78 -6.42 0.05 9.91
N ILE A 79 -5.77 0.01 11.07
CA ILE A 79 -6.41 0.26 12.36
C ILE A 79 -6.11 1.71 12.74
N ARG A 80 -7.11 2.57 12.60
CA ARG A 80 -6.98 4.00 12.85
C ARG A 80 -6.82 4.29 14.34
N SER A 81 -5.86 5.17 14.64
CA SER A 81 -5.68 5.71 15.99
C SER A 81 -6.79 6.72 16.35
N ILE A 82 -7.14 6.78 17.64
CA ILE A 82 -8.08 7.75 18.22
C ILE A 82 -7.45 9.14 18.31
N PHE A 83 -6.13 9.19 18.53
CA PHE A 83 -5.37 10.41 18.69
C PHE A 83 -4.68 10.72 17.37
N VAL A 84 -5.47 11.28 16.45
CA VAL A 84 -5.13 11.58 15.04
C VAL A 84 -3.84 12.39 14.89
N LYS A 85 -3.33 13.02 15.96
CA LYS A 85 -2.10 13.83 15.95
C LYS A 85 -0.89 13.22 16.68
N VAL A 86 -1.04 12.08 17.37
CA VAL A 86 0.02 11.57 18.28
C VAL A 86 0.46 10.15 17.96
N ILE A 87 -0.42 9.30 17.41
CA ILE A 87 -0.07 7.90 17.15
C ILE A 87 -0.44 7.54 15.70
N PRO A 88 0.52 7.03 14.90
CA PRO A 88 0.25 6.62 13.53
C PRO A 88 -0.75 5.46 13.48
N SER A 89 -1.49 5.36 12.38
CA SER A 89 -2.32 4.20 12.09
C SER A 89 -1.46 2.93 12.05
N LYS A 90 -2.00 1.81 12.52
CA LYS A 90 -1.32 0.52 12.42
C LYS A 90 -1.79 -0.23 11.19
N TYR A 91 -0.84 -0.68 10.38
CA TYR A 91 -1.12 -1.44 9.17
C TYR A 91 -0.84 -2.92 9.36
N LYS A 92 -1.66 -3.74 8.72
CA LYS A 92 -1.41 -5.18 8.56
C LYS A 92 -1.70 -5.56 7.12
N ILE A 93 -0.87 -6.44 6.58
CA ILE A 93 -1.02 -6.95 5.22
C ILE A 93 -1.18 -8.46 5.31
N TYR A 94 -2.16 -8.99 4.61
CA TYR A 94 -2.42 -10.42 4.50
C TYR A 94 -2.64 -10.79 3.04
N SER A 95 -2.28 -12.00 2.64
CA SER A 95 -2.81 -12.54 1.40
C SER A 95 -4.34 -12.61 1.48
N LYS A 96 -5.00 -12.47 0.33
CA LYS A 96 -6.45 -12.58 0.19
C LYS A 96 -6.99 -13.86 0.81
N GLU A 97 -6.35 -15.00 0.56
CA GLU A 97 -6.74 -16.29 1.12
C GLU A 97 -6.71 -16.30 2.66
N LYS A 98 -5.65 -15.75 3.26
CA LYS A 98 -5.53 -15.68 4.72
C LYS A 98 -6.57 -14.71 5.30
N TYR A 99 -6.79 -13.57 4.64
CA TYR A 99 -7.80 -12.60 5.05
C TYR A 99 -9.18 -13.22 5.09
N GLU A 100 -9.59 -13.99 4.08
CA GLU A 100 -10.91 -14.64 4.04
C GLU A 100 -11.17 -15.51 5.28
N LYS A 101 -10.14 -16.21 5.78
CA LYS A 101 -10.22 -17.04 6.99
C LYS A 101 -10.36 -16.22 8.28
N ILE A 102 -9.89 -14.97 8.31
CA ILE A 102 -9.82 -14.13 9.52
C ILE A 102 -10.66 -12.84 9.45
N LYS A 103 -11.36 -12.57 8.34
CA LYS A 103 -12.05 -11.29 8.10
C LYS A 103 -13.10 -10.95 9.15
N HIS A 104 -13.72 -11.97 9.75
CA HIS A 104 -14.67 -11.83 10.87
C HIS A 104 -14.07 -11.11 12.08
N ARG A 105 -12.74 -11.07 12.22
CA ARG A 105 -12.05 -10.34 13.29
C ARG A 105 -11.99 -8.83 13.04
N TYR A 106 -12.28 -8.36 11.83
CA TYR A 106 -12.05 -6.98 11.39
C TYR A 106 -13.31 -6.30 10.87
N ILE A 107 -14.17 -7.04 10.16
CA ILE A 107 -15.42 -6.52 9.61
C ILE A 107 -16.33 -5.98 10.72
N GLY A 108 -16.94 -4.82 10.47
CA GLY A 108 -17.85 -4.12 11.40
C GLY A 108 -17.14 -3.33 12.51
N LYS A 109 -15.81 -3.33 12.57
CA LYS A 109 -15.07 -2.49 13.52
C LYS A 109 -14.98 -1.06 13.02
N LYS A 110 -15.61 -0.14 13.75
CA LYS A 110 -15.67 1.31 13.44
C LYS A 110 -14.33 1.95 13.03
N ARG A 111 -13.21 1.53 13.61
CA ARG A 111 -11.89 2.15 13.38
C ARG A 111 -11.02 1.40 12.37
N VAL A 112 -11.59 0.46 11.64
CA VAL A 112 -10.83 -0.37 10.70
C VAL A 112 -11.22 0.00 9.28
N ARG A 113 -10.21 0.34 8.47
CA ARG A 113 -10.34 0.40 7.01
C ARG A 113 -9.70 -0.84 6.41
N ILE A 114 -10.30 -1.33 5.33
CA ILE A 114 -9.83 -2.52 4.63
C ILE A 114 -9.79 -2.24 3.13
N TYR A 115 -8.65 -2.51 2.52
CA TYR A 115 -8.35 -2.24 1.11
C TYR A 115 -8.03 -3.55 0.37
N SER A 116 -8.40 -3.61 -0.90
CA SER A 116 -8.07 -4.69 -1.82
C SER A 116 -7.92 -4.11 -3.22
N GLY A 117 -6.68 -3.94 -3.69
CA GLY A 117 -6.41 -3.21 -4.93
C GLY A 117 -7.01 -1.81 -4.91
N ASN A 118 -7.70 -1.47 -6.00
CA ASN A 118 -8.37 -0.19 -6.16
C ASN A 118 -9.71 -0.07 -5.40
N SER A 119 -10.12 -1.13 -4.69
CA SER A 119 -11.39 -1.18 -3.97
C SER A 119 -11.22 -1.00 -2.46
N ILE A 120 -12.18 -0.30 -1.85
CA ILE A 120 -12.32 -0.19 -0.39
C ILE A 120 -13.39 -1.19 0.07
N ILE A 121 -12.97 -2.22 0.79
CA ILE A 121 -13.88 -3.25 1.34
C ILE A 121 -14.66 -2.70 2.54
N GLN A 122 -14.00 -1.92 3.40
CA GLN A 122 -14.61 -1.31 4.56
C GLN A 122 -14.04 0.08 4.79
N ARG A 123 -14.94 1.05 4.98
CA ARG A 123 -14.61 2.39 5.48
C ARG A 123 -14.67 2.38 7.00
N ALA A 124 -13.80 3.15 7.64
CA ALA A 124 -13.93 3.44 9.06
C ALA A 124 -15.03 4.49 9.25
N ASP A 125 -15.85 4.30 10.29
CA ASP A 125 -16.91 5.22 10.73
C ASP A 125 -16.33 6.38 11.57
#